data_AF-C7G6W4-F1
#
_entry.id   AF-C7G6W4-F1
#
_cell.length_a   1.000
_cell.length_b   1.000
_cell.length_c   1.000
_cell.angle_alpha   90.00
_cell.angle_beta   90.00
_cell.angle_gamma   90.00
#
_symmetry.space_group_name_H-M   'P 1'
#
loop_
_entity.id
_entity.type
_entity.pdbx_description
1 polymer ?
#
loop_
_entity_poly.entity_id
_entity_poly.type
_entity_poly.pdbx_seq_one_letter_code
_entity_poly.pdbx_strand_id
1 'polypeptide(L)'
;MSEKKKVKINGFVFTDEAEAEQAKKEAHGIHYVEERADMHHPETVLEIYNKMVKQELFETAVGFTYLKELQEYLIQNPSINNSDILPISVTHPVLEESLRKKLRISAKNRASEKKASKKTDGYRKKYEITLFISVILAVSVIGMFIVASTSDSPTIINYENKLIDKYAAWEQELDEREAALKEREQTVEEP
;
A
#
# COMPACT_ATOMS: atom_id res chain seq x y z
N MET A 1 -9.36 -16.82 -48.55
CA MET A 1 -8.53 -17.28 -47.42
C MET A 1 -7.13 -17.48 -47.96
N SER A 2 -6.13 -16.73 -47.50
CA SER A 2 -4.76 -16.87 -48.01
C SER A 2 -4.16 -18.16 -47.49
N GLU A 3 -3.87 -19.11 -48.37
CA GLU A 3 -3.05 -20.28 -48.07
C GLU A 3 -1.67 -19.78 -47.62
N LYS A 4 -1.39 -19.84 -46.32
CA LYS A 4 -0.05 -19.56 -45.80
C LYS A 4 0.91 -20.61 -46.37
N LYS A 5 1.88 -20.17 -47.18
CA LYS A 5 2.90 -21.02 -47.79
C LYS A 5 3.69 -21.72 -46.69
N LYS A 6 3.45 -23.01 -46.50
CA LYS A 6 4.16 -23.84 -45.51
C LYS A 6 5.54 -24.18 -46.05
N VAL A 7 6.59 -23.82 -45.33
CA VAL A 7 7.98 -24.10 -45.71
C VAL A 7 8.49 -25.26 -44.87
N LYS A 8 9.12 -26.26 -45.50
CA LYS A 8 9.69 -27.43 -44.83
C LYS A 8 11.21 -27.32 -44.76
N ILE A 9 11.78 -27.38 -43.55
CA ILE A 9 13.23 -27.29 -43.30
C ILE A 9 13.59 -28.31 -42.23
N ASN A 10 14.59 -29.17 -42.50
CA ASN A 10 15.06 -30.24 -41.60
C ASN A 10 13.94 -31.05 -40.91
N GLY A 11 12.86 -31.36 -41.64
CA GLY A 11 11.72 -32.12 -41.11
C GLY A 11 10.66 -31.31 -40.36
N PHE A 12 10.94 -30.04 -40.04
CA PHE A 12 9.98 -29.10 -39.43
C PHE A 12 9.17 -28.35 -40.49
N VAL A 13 7.91 -28.06 -40.16
CA VAL A 13 7.00 -27.28 -41.01
C VAL A 13 6.78 -25.92 -40.37
N PHE A 14 7.31 -24.88 -41.01
CA PHE A 14 7.14 -23.51 -40.56
C PHE A 14 5.97 -22.86 -41.28
N THR A 15 5.10 -22.21 -40.50
CA THR A 15 3.97 -21.43 -41.03
C THR A 15 4.31 -19.96 -41.21
N ASP A 16 5.37 -19.51 -40.55
CA ASP A 16 5.89 -18.16 -40.64
C ASP A 16 7.14 -18.12 -41.53
N GLU A 17 7.19 -17.16 -42.45
CA GLU A 17 8.28 -17.05 -43.43
C GLU A 17 9.57 -16.54 -42.79
N ALA A 18 9.48 -15.65 -41.79
CA ALA A 18 10.66 -15.15 -41.09
C ALA A 18 11.29 -16.24 -40.21
N GLU A 19 10.47 -17.02 -39.51
CA GLU A 19 10.92 -18.20 -38.75
C GLU A 19 11.56 -19.25 -39.67
N ALA A 20 10.98 -19.48 -40.86
CA ALA A 20 11.54 -20.40 -41.85
C ALA A 20 12.91 -19.91 -42.37
N GLU A 21 13.08 -18.64 -42.70
CA GLU A 21 14.37 -18.10 -43.14
C GLU A 21 15.42 -18.15 -42.03
N GLN A 22 15.03 -17.89 -40.78
CA GLN A 22 15.91 -18.06 -39.63
C GLN A 22 16.33 -19.53 -39.48
N ALA A 23 15.41 -20.48 -39.59
CA ALA A 23 15.71 -21.90 -39.48
C ALA A 23 16.68 -22.38 -40.58
N LYS A 24 16.61 -21.81 -41.79
CA LYS A 24 17.60 -22.07 -42.85
C LYS A 24 18.99 -21.55 -42.47
N LYS A 25 19.08 -20.32 -41.95
CA LYS A 25 20.36 -19.73 -41.51
C LYS A 25 20.97 -20.56 -40.38
N GLU A 26 20.15 -20.98 -39.43
CA GLU A 26 20.58 -21.85 -38.33
C GLU A 26 21.07 -23.21 -38.85
N ALA A 27 20.33 -23.86 -39.76
CA ALA A 27 20.76 -25.11 -40.39
C ALA A 27 22.12 -24.98 -41.09
N HIS A 28 22.35 -23.88 -41.82
CA HIS A 28 23.65 -23.61 -42.43
C HIS A 28 24.74 -23.32 -41.39
N GLY A 29 24.42 -22.58 -40.34
CA GLY A 29 25.35 -22.28 -39.24
C GLY A 29 25.78 -23.53 -38.48
N ILE A 30 24.83 -24.45 -38.23
CA ILE A 30 25.09 -25.75 -37.61
C ILE A 30 26.06 -26.55 -38.46
N HIS A 31 25.77 -26.70 -39.76
CA HIS A 31 26.63 -27.42 -40.69
C HIS A 31 28.07 -26.87 -40.69
N TYR A 32 28.21 -25.54 -40.65
CA TYR A 32 29.51 -24.89 -40.58
C TYR A 32 30.25 -25.16 -39.27
N VAL A 33 29.53 -25.23 -38.14
CA VAL A 33 30.15 -25.59 -36.86
C VAL A 33 30.57 -27.06 -36.88
N GLU A 34 29.74 -27.97 -37.37
CA GLU A 34 30.06 -29.40 -37.47
C GLU A 34 31.30 -29.65 -38.34
N GLU A 35 31.50 -28.88 -39.41
CA GLU A 35 32.67 -29.02 -40.31
C GLU A 35 33.97 -28.52 -39.67
N ARG A 36 33.90 -27.49 -38.81
CA ARG A 36 35.09 -26.82 -38.24
C ARG A 36 35.40 -27.18 -36.80
N ALA A 37 34.40 -27.60 -36.04
CA ALA A 37 34.56 -27.96 -34.64
C ALA A 37 35.04 -29.40 -34.51
N ASP A 38 35.90 -29.63 -33.53
CA ASP A 38 36.26 -30.99 -33.16
C ASP A 38 35.16 -31.61 -32.28
N MET A 39 34.28 -32.39 -32.90
CA MET A 39 33.18 -33.09 -32.24
C MET A 39 33.60 -34.40 -31.56
N HIS A 40 34.86 -34.85 -31.75
CA HIS A 40 35.34 -36.13 -31.20
C HIS A 40 35.74 -36.03 -29.72
N HIS A 41 36.07 -34.82 -29.25
CA HIS A 41 36.50 -34.58 -27.88
C HIS A 41 35.34 -34.03 -27.02
N PRO A 42 34.84 -34.77 -26.03
CA PRO A 42 33.67 -34.39 -25.23
C PRO A 42 33.81 -33.03 -24.52
N GLU A 43 35.02 -32.69 -24.05
CA GLU A 43 35.31 -31.41 -23.40
C GLU A 43 35.13 -30.23 -24.36
N THR A 44 35.60 -30.37 -25.60
CA THR A 44 35.43 -29.36 -26.65
C THR A 44 33.95 -29.18 -27.00
N VAL A 45 33.21 -30.29 -27.08
CA VAL A 45 31.77 -30.25 -27.34
C VAL A 45 31.02 -29.56 -26.19
N LEU A 46 31.42 -29.80 -24.94
CA LEU A 46 30.84 -29.14 -23.77
C LEU A 46 31.05 -27.62 -23.82
N GLU A 47 32.26 -27.16 -24.16
CA GLU A 47 32.55 -25.73 -24.28
C GLU A 47 31.71 -25.07 -25.37
N ILE A 48 31.63 -25.70 -26.55
CA ILE A 48 30.84 -25.21 -27.68
C ILE A 48 29.36 -25.17 -27.32
N TYR A 49 28.81 -26.25 -26.75
CA TYR A 49 27.42 -26.33 -26.32
C TYR A 49 27.10 -25.22 -25.30
N ASN A 50 27.90 -25.11 -24.24
CA ASN A 50 27.69 -24.11 -23.19
C ASN A 50 27.79 -22.69 -23.75
N LYS A 51 28.67 -22.45 -24.72
CA LYS A 51 28.78 -21.15 -25.40
C LYS A 51 27.54 -20.84 -26.24
N MET A 52 27.05 -21.81 -27.03
CA MET A 52 25.85 -21.64 -27.85
C MET A 52 24.61 -21.37 -27.00
N VAL A 53 24.45 -22.08 -25.88
CA VAL A 53 23.34 -21.88 -24.93
C VAL A 53 23.44 -20.52 -24.25
N LYS A 54 24.62 -20.12 -23.75
CA LYS A 54 24.81 -18.80 -23.10
C LYS A 54 24.56 -17.63 -24.04
N GLN A 55 24.89 -17.78 -25.32
CA GLN A 55 24.73 -16.73 -26.32
C GLN A 55 23.36 -16.77 -27.01
N GLU A 56 22.50 -17.73 -26.68
CA GLU A 56 21.19 -17.94 -27.31
C GLU A 56 21.30 -17.91 -28.84
N LEU A 57 22.30 -18.63 -29.40
CA LEU A 57 22.63 -18.58 -30.83
C LEU A 57 21.52 -19.14 -31.74
N PHE A 58 20.64 -19.95 -31.17
CA PHE A 58 19.56 -20.63 -31.86
C PHE A 58 18.22 -20.29 -31.23
N GLU A 59 17.26 -19.93 -32.07
CA GLU A 59 15.91 -19.54 -31.68
C GLU A 59 14.83 -20.45 -32.27
N THR A 60 15.17 -21.22 -33.32
CA THR A 60 14.19 -22.05 -34.03
C THR A 60 14.22 -23.50 -33.58
N ALA A 61 13.15 -24.23 -33.93
CA ALA A 61 13.06 -25.66 -33.66
C ALA A 61 14.28 -26.44 -34.17
N VAL A 62 14.84 -26.07 -35.33
CA VAL A 62 16.02 -26.73 -35.93
C VAL A 62 17.24 -26.61 -35.03
N GLY A 63 17.57 -25.40 -34.57
CA GLY A 63 18.71 -25.18 -33.69
C GLY A 63 18.51 -25.78 -32.29
N PHE A 64 17.27 -25.79 -31.78
CA PHE A 64 16.97 -26.50 -30.52
C PHE A 64 17.17 -28.01 -30.63
N THR A 65 16.83 -28.64 -31.76
CA THR A 65 17.14 -30.07 -31.99
C THR A 65 18.64 -30.32 -31.92
N TYR A 66 19.45 -29.50 -32.59
CA TYR A 66 20.90 -29.66 -32.58
C TYR A 66 21.50 -29.47 -31.17
N LEU A 67 21.08 -28.44 -30.43
CA LEU A 67 21.49 -28.27 -29.04
C LEU A 67 21.10 -29.48 -28.19
N LYS A 68 19.93 -30.06 -28.43
CA LYS A 68 19.46 -31.23 -27.70
C LYS A 68 20.29 -32.48 -28.01
N GLU A 69 20.67 -32.67 -29.26
CA GLU A 69 21.56 -33.75 -29.71
C GLU A 69 22.94 -33.63 -29.05
N LEU A 70 23.54 -32.43 -29.03
CA LEU A 70 24.79 -32.19 -28.32
C LEU A 70 24.66 -32.44 -26.81
N GLN A 71 23.58 -31.97 -26.21
CA GLN A 71 23.30 -32.19 -24.79
C GLN A 71 23.22 -33.69 -24.46
N GLU A 72 22.52 -34.46 -25.30
CA GLU A 72 22.37 -35.90 -25.12
C GLU A 72 23.70 -36.65 -25.31
N TYR A 73 24.50 -36.27 -26.31
CA TYR A 73 25.86 -36.79 -26.47
C TYR A 73 26.73 -36.56 -25.23
N LEU A 74 26.67 -35.36 -24.64
CA LEU A 74 27.43 -35.02 -23.44
C LEU A 74 26.94 -35.79 -22.21
N ILE A 75 25.63 -35.97 -22.04
CA ILE A 75 25.04 -36.73 -20.91
C ILE A 75 25.40 -38.22 -21.00
N GLN A 76 25.47 -38.78 -22.22
CA GLN A 76 25.83 -40.18 -22.43
C GLN A 76 27.31 -40.45 -22.14
N ASN A 77 28.16 -39.42 -22.12
CA ASN A 77 29.59 -39.59 -21.89
C ASN A 77 29.95 -39.51 -20.40
N PRO A 78 30.46 -40.60 -19.79
CA PRO A 78 30.79 -40.62 -18.36
C PRO A 78 31.96 -39.73 -17.96
N SER A 79 32.73 -39.20 -18.92
CA SER A 79 33.83 -38.28 -18.65
C SER A 79 33.35 -36.86 -18.30
N ILE A 80 32.11 -36.50 -18.63
CA ILE A 80 31.54 -35.17 -18.40
C ILE A 80 30.60 -35.21 -17.19
N ASN A 81 30.68 -34.19 -16.32
CA ASN A 81 29.75 -34.04 -15.23
C ASN A 81 28.45 -33.40 -15.72
N ASN A 82 27.31 -34.05 -15.50
CA ASN A 82 25.99 -33.54 -15.87
C ASN A 82 25.66 -32.16 -15.26
N SER A 83 26.31 -31.80 -14.15
CA SER A 83 26.12 -30.50 -13.49
C SER A 83 26.71 -29.34 -14.30
N ASP A 84 27.71 -29.61 -15.15
CA ASP A 84 28.39 -28.60 -15.96
C ASP A 84 27.67 -28.33 -17.30
N ILE A 85 26.69 -29.17 -17.65
CA ILE A 85 25.90 -29.06 -18.85
C ILE A 85 24.77 -28.06 -18.60
N LEU A 86 24.82 -26.90 -19.26
CA LEU A 86 23.79 -25.88 -19.08
C LEU A 86 22.42 -26.35 -19.58
N PRO A 87 21.32 -25.98 -18.90
CA PRO A 87 19.98 -26.26 -19.38
C PRO A 87 19.63 -25.35 -20.58
N ILE A 88 18.94 -25.92 -21.58
CA ILE A 88 18.41 -25.17 -22.72
C ILE A 88 17.18 -24.39 -22.27
N SER A 89 17.21 -23.05 -22.36
CA SER A 89 16.05 -22.19 -22.08
C SER A 89 15.07 -22.21 -23.26
N VAL A 90 13.82 -22.58 -23.00
CA VAL A 90 12.74 -22.47 -23.99
C VAL A 90 11.93 -21.23 -23.68
N THR A 91 12.16 -20.15 -24.43
CA THR A 91 11.34 -18.94 -24.36
C THR A 91 10.14 -19.10 -25.29
N HIS A 92 8.95 -19.34 -24.71
CA HIS A 92 7.71 -19.27 -25.49
C HIS A 92 7.22 -17.83 -25.50
N PRO A 93 7.34 -17.08 -26.62
CA PRO A 93 6.99 -15.66 -26.67
C PRO A 93 5.54 -15.39 -26.25
N VAL A 94 4.62 -16.31 -26.57
CA VAL A 94 3.20 -16.24 -26.18
C VAL A 94 3.02 -16.33 -24.65
N LEU A 95 3.79 -17.19 -23.99
CA LEU A 95 3.71 -17.36 -22.54
C LEU A 95 4.36 -16.18 -21.82
N GLU A 96 5.51 -15.73 -22.32
CA GLU A 96 6.28 -14.60 -21.80
C GLU A 96 5.47 -13.29 -21.84
N GLU A 97 4.78 -13.01 -22.96
CA GLU A 97 3.89 -11.84 -23.08
C GLU A 97 2.71 -11.93 -22.08
N SER A 98 2.11 -13.12 -21.95
CA SER A 98 1.01 -13.35 -21.02
C SER A 98 1.45 -13.15 -19.55
N LEU A 99 2.66 -13.61 -19.20
CA LEU A 99 3.25 -13.47 -17.88
C LEU A 99 3.63 -12.02 -17.61
N ARG A 100 4.26 -11.32 -18.56
CA ARG A 100 4.57 -9.88 -18.46
C ARG A 100 3.29 -9.05 -18.29
N LYS A 101 2.24 -9.38 -19.03
CA LYS A 101 0.92 -8.72 -18.91
C LYS A 101 0.31 -8.96 -17.54
N LYS A 102 0.31 -10.20 -17.05
CA LYS A 102 -0.16 -10.52 -15.68
C LYS A 102 0.66 -9.81 -14.60
N LEU A 103 1.99 -9.77 -14.74
CA LEU A 103 2.88 -9.12 -13.78
C LEU A 103 2.64 -7.60 -13.73
N ARG A 104 2.46 -6.96 -14.89
CA ARG A 104 2.09 -5.52 -14.99
C ARG A 104 0.74 -5.23 -14.33
N ILE A 105 -0.26 -6.09 -14.54
CA ILE A 105 -1.58 -5.95 -13.91
C ILE A 105 -1.48 -6.10 -12.39
N SER A 106 -0.74 -7.10 -11.90
CA SER A 106 -0.51 -7.33 -10.47
C SER A 106 0.22 -6.15 -9.80
N ALA A 107 1.25 -5.60 -10.44
CA ALA A 107 1.97 -4.43 -9.95
C ALA A 107 1.08 -3.18 -9.89
N LYS A 108 0.24 -2.96 -10.91
CA LYS A 108 -0.74 -1.86 -10.94
C LYS A 108 -1.77 -2.01 -9.81
N ASN A 109 -2.28 -3.22 -9.58
CA ASN A 109 -3.25 -3.52 -8.53
C ASN A 109 -2.68 -3.29 -7.12
N ARG A 110 -1.44 -3.74 -6.86
CA ARG A 110 -0.75 -3.48 -5.58
C ARG A 110 -0.50 -1.99 -5.34
N ALA A 111 -0.19 -1.22 -6.39
CA ALA A 111 -0.02 0.22 -6.28
C ALA A 111 -1.34 0.96 -6.01
N SER A 112 -2.46 0.50 -6.58
CA SER A 112 -3.79 1.05 -6.28
C SER A 112 -4.28 0.70 -4.87
N GLU A 113 -4.06 -0.53 -4.38
CA GLU A 113 -4.42 -0.92 -3.01
C GLU A 113 -3.63 -0.13 -1.97
N LYS A 114 -2.32 0.05 -2.16
CA LYS A 114 -1.51 0.89 -1.27
C LYS A 114 -1.94 2.36 -1.26
N LYS A 115 -2.44 2.88 -2.39
CA LYS A 115 -2.99 4.25 -2.47
C LYS A 115 -4.38 4.35 -1.82
N ALA A 116 -5.21 3.32 -1.93
CA ALA A 116 -6.52 3.26 -1.30
C ALA A 116 -6.40 3.16 0.22
N SER A 117 -5.52 2.29 0.74
CA SER A 117 -5.31 2.13 2.19
C SER A 117 -4.71 3.37 2.86
N LYS A 118 -3.82 4.10 2.16
CA LYS A 118 -3.26 5.36 2.67
C LYS A 118 -4.30 6.48 2.77
N LYS A 119 -5.31 6.48 1.88
CA LYS A 119 -6.42 7.43 1.97
C LYS A 119 -7.34 7.12 3.14
N THR A 120 -7.61 5.85 3.43
CA THR A 120 -8.50 5.46 4.55
C THR A 120 -7.87 5.71 5.93
N ASP A 121 -6.55 5.59 6.06
CA ASP A 121 -5.84 5.80 7.33
C ASP A 121 -5.89 7.28 7.79
N GLY A 122 -5.87 8.22 6.84
CA GLY A 122 -5.98 9.65 7.14
C GLY A 122 -7.33 10.09 7.72
N TYR A 123 -8.42 9.37 7.40
CA TYR A 123 -9.74 9.66 7.98
C TYR A 123 -9.85 9.12 9.40
N ARG A 124 -9.31 7.92 9.70
CA ARG A 124 -9.35 7.34 11.05
C ARG A 124 -8.71 8.23 12.10
N LYS A 125 -7.52 8.77 11.82
CA LYS A 125 -6.80 9.67 12.75
C LYS A 125 -7.55 10.97 13.03
N LYS A 126 -8.25 11.52 12.03
CA LYS A 126 -9.05 12.74 12.21
C LYS A 126 -10.26 12.50 13.13
N TYR A 127 -10.92 11.35 12.98
CA TYR A 127 -12.03 10.95 13.85
C TYR A 127 -11.60 10.81 15.32
N GLU A 128 -10.44 10.19 15.57
CA GLU A 128 -9.89 10.05 16.92
C GLU A 128 -9.59 11.41 17.58
N ILE A 129 -8.99 12.34 16.82
CA ILE A 129 -8.70 13.69 17.32
C ILE A 129 -10.01 14.45 17.62
N THR A 130 -10.98 14.42 16.71
CA THR A 130 -12.27 15.10 16.94
C THR A 130 -13.04 14.49 18.12
N LEU A 131 -12.94 13.17 18.32
CA LEU A 131 -13.57 12.49 19.45
C LEU A 131 -12.91 12.90 20.77
N PHE A 132 -11.58 12.96 20.82
CA PHE A 132 -10.86 13.42 22.00
C PHE A 132 -11.21 14.87 22.36
N ILE A 133 -11.26 15.77 21.37
CA ILE A 133 -11.69 17.16 21.56
C ILE A 133 -13.14 17.21 22.07
N SER A 134 -14.04 16.40 21.51
CA SER A 134 -15.45 16.35 21.94
C SER A 134 -15.60 15.91 23.39
N VAL A 135 -14.79 14.95 23.86
CA VAL A 135 -14.80 14.48 25.25
C VAL A 135 -14.35 15.60 26.20
N ILE A 136 -13.25 16.30 25.87
CA ILE A 136 -12.77 17.44 26.66
C ILE A 136 -13.85 18.53 26.73
N LEU A 137 -14.50 18.83 25.61
CA LEU A 137 -15.55 19.84 25.55
C LEU A 137 -16.76 19.43 26.44
N ALA A 138 -17.15 18.16 26.43
CA ALA A 138 -18.21 17.64 27.29
C ALA A 138 -17.86 17.76 28.78
N VAL A 139 -16.63 17.42 29.17
CA VAL A 139 -16.16 17.57 30.56
C VAL A 139 -16.17 19.04 30.99
N SER A 140 -15.79 19.96 30.10
CA SER A 140 -15.83 21.41 30.38
C SER A 140 -17.27 21.89 30.64
N VAL A 141 -18.24 21.47 29.81
CA VAL A 141 -19.66 21.81 30.00
C VAL A 141 -20.19 21.24 31.32
N ILE A 142 -19.84 20.00 31.67
CA ILE A 142 -20.22 19.39 32.95
C ILE A 142 -19.60 20.17 34.12
N GLY A 143 -18.32 20.54 34.02
CA GLY A 143 -17.65 21.36 35.03
C GLY A 143 -18.32 22.72 35.23
N MET A 144 -18.72 23.37 34.13
CA MET A 144 -19.45 24.62 34.16
C MET A 144 -20.82 24.45 34.83
N PHE A 145 -21.51 23.33 34.60
CA PHE A 145 -22.79 23.02 35.24
C PHE A 145 -22.67 22.76 36.75
N ILE A 146 -21.61 22.07 37.17
CA ILE A 146 -21.31 21.82 38.59
C ILE A 146 -20.99 23.14 39.29
N VAL A 147 -20.12 23.98 38.70
CA VAL A 147 -19.83 25.32 39.24
C VAL A 147 -21.09 26.17 39.27
N ALA A 148 -21.90 26.21 38.22
CA ALA A 148 -23.16 26.95 38.22
C ALA A 148 -24.16 26.45 39.29
N SER A 149 -24.15 25.14 39.60
CA SER A 149 -25.03 24.56 40.61
C SER A 149 -24.49 24.69 42.05
N THR A 150 -23.18 24.84 42.21
CA THR A 150 -22.49 24.84 43.54
C THR A 150 -22.00 26.22 43.94
N SER A 151 -21.83 27.12 42.97
CA SER A 151 -21.62 28.52 43.27
C SER A 151 -22.96 29.12 43.65
N ASP A 152 -23.08 29.49 44.92
CA ASP A 152 -23.68 30.77 45.27
C ASP A 152 -22.90 31.88 44.52
N SER A 153 -23.07 31.91 43.18
CA SER A 153 -22.80 33.09 42.38
C SER A 153 -23.51 34.22 43.11
N PRO A 154 -22.90 35.41 43.27
CA PRO A 154 -23.54 36.57 43.86
C PRO A 154 -24.56 37.09 42.85
N THR A 155 -25.60 36.30 42.67
CA THR A 155 -26.68 36.46 41.73
C THR A 155 -27.54 37.50 42.39
N ILE A 156 -27.44 38.74 41.89
CA ILE A 156 -28.26 39.95 42.08
C ILE A 156 -29.29 39.91 43.23
N ILE A 157 -30.15 38.89 43.28
CA ILE A 157 -31.05 38.55 44.39
C ILE A 157 -30.41 38.63 45.79
N ASN A 158 -29.16 38.15 45.99
CA ASN A 158 -28.53 38.22 47.33
C ASN A 158 -28.21 39.66 47.74
N TYR A 159 -27.82 40.51 46.78
CA TYR A 159 -27.60 41.94 47.03
C TYR A 159 -28.91 42.68 47.31
N GLU A 160 -29.99 42.31 46.62
CA GLU A 160 -31.33 42.87 46.84
C GLU A 160 -31.83 42.54 48.25
N ASN A 161 -31.79 41.26 48.65
CA ASN A 161 -32.18 40.85 50.01
C ASN A 161 -31.32 41.54 51.07
N LYS A 162 -30.01 41.64 50.87
CA LYS A 162 -29.10 42.34 51.80
C LYS A 162 -29.37 43.85 51.88
N LEU A 163 -29.90 44.46 50.82
CA LEU A 163 -30.36 45.85 50.87
C LEU A 163 -31.67 45.95 51.65
N ILE A 164 -32.64 45.09 51.37
CA ILE A 164 -33.95 45.04 52.05
C ILE A 164 -33.76 44.85 53.55
N ASP A 165 -32.90 43.92 53.97
CA ASP A 165 -32.61 43.65 55.38
C ASP A 165 -32.04 44.89 56.10
N LYS A 166 -31.22 45.70 55.40
CA LYS A 166 -30.69 46.95 55.95
C LYS A 166 -31.76 48.02 56.12
N TYR A 167 -32.66 48.14 55.15
CA TYR A 167 -33.78 49.09 55.25
C TYR A 167 -34.74 48.70 56.37
N ALA A 168 -35.06 47.41 56.50
CA ALA A 168 -35.90 46.90 57.58
C ALA A 168 -35.27 47.14 58.97
N ALA A 169 -33.95 46.94 59.09
CA ALA A 169 -33.24 47.24 60.33
C ALA A 169 -33.21 48.74 60.67
N TRP A 170 -33.05 49.61 59.66
CA TRP A 170 -33.12 51.05 59.85
C TRP A 170 -34.52 51.54 60.23
N GLU A 171 -35.57 50.94 59.66
CA GLU A 171 -36.96 51.25 60.01
C GLU A 171 -37.26 50.87 61.47
N GLN A 172 -36.83 49.69 61.93
CA GLN A 172 -36.93 49.32 63.34
C GLN A 172 -36.17 50.28 64.27
N GLU A 173 -34.95 50.70 63.90
CA GLU A 173 -34.19 51.64 64.71
C GLU A 173 -34.85 53.03 64.79
N LEU A 174 -35.51 53.47 63.71
CA LEU A 174 -36.29 54.71 63.66
C LEU A 174 -37.54 54.61 64.52
N ASP A 175 -38.32 53.54 64.40
CA ASP A 175 -39.53 53.32 65.20
C ASP A 175 -39.21 53.26 66.71
N GLU A 176 -38.12 52.58 67.09
CA GLU A 176 -37.65 52.55 68.47
C GLU A 176 -37.25 53.95 68.97
N ARG A 177 -36.61 54.75 68.13
CA ARG A 177 -36.24 56.14 68.46
C ARG A 177 -37.46 57.05 68.58
N GLU A 178 -38.44 56.92 67.69
CA GLU A 178 -39.69 57.70 67.75
C GLU A 178 -40.53 57.31 68.97
N ALA A 179 -40.62 56.02 69.28
CA ALA A 179 -41.29 55.55 70.50
C ALA A 179 -40.60 56.10 71.76
N ALA A 180 -39.27 56.05 71.82
CA ALA A 180 -38.51 56.60 72.93
C ALA A 180 -38.65 58.13 73.04
N LEU A 181 -38.70 58.87 71.93
CA LEU A 181 -38.94 60.31 71.93
C LEU A 181 -40.36 60.65 72.39
N LYS A 182 -41.37 59.90 71.94
CA LYS A 182 -42.77 60.10 72.32
C LYS A 182 -43.00 59.83 73.81
N GLU A 183 -42.36 58.82 74.38
CA GLU A 183 -42.36 58.60 75.83
C GLU A 183 -41.74 59.78 76.58
N ARG A 184 -40.62 60.33 76.07
CA ARG A 184 -39.99 61.52 76.66
C ARG A 184 -40.89 62.75 76.56
N GLU A 185 -41.53 63.00 75.43
CA GLU A 185 -42.47 64.10 75.24
C GLU A 185 -43.70 63.96 76.15
N GLN A 186 -44.27 62.75 76.29
CA GLN A 186 -45.37 62.50 77.23
C GLN A 186 -44.98 62.72 78.69
N THR A 187 -43.75 62.35 79.09
CA THR A 187 -43.26 62.65 80.45
C THR A 187 -42.91 64.13 80.69
N VAL A 188 -42.78 64.93 79.63
CA VAL A 188 -42.50 66.38 79.71
C VAL A 188 -43.79 67.21 79.64
N GLU A 189 -44.88 66.67 79.06
CA GLU A 189 -46.20 67.32 78.96
C GLU A 189 -47.19 66.99 80.10
N GLU A 190 -46.90 66.05 81.01
CA GLU A 190 -47.67 65.90 82.26
C GLU A 190 -47.13 66.83 83.39
N PRO A 191 -47.94 67.77 83.93
CA PRO A 191 -47.55 68.66 85.04
C PRO A 191 -47.57 68.02 86.43
#